data_AF-A0A9D8KBT8-F1
#
_entry.id   AF-A0A9D8KBT8-F1
#
_cell.length_a   1.000
_cell.length_b   1.000
_cell.length_c   1.000
_cell.angle_alpha   90.00
_cell.angle_beta   90.00
_cell.angle_gamma   90.00
#
_symmetry.space_group_name_H-M   'P 1'
#
loop_
_entity.id
_entity.type
_entity.pdbx_description
1 polymer ?
#
loop_
_entity_poly.entity_id
_entity_poly.type
_entity_poly.pdbx_seq_one_letter_code
_entity_poly.pdbx_strand_id
1 'polypeptide(L)'
;AWGKRANWAHQNSFEAFTLHAPACLLALVVVAHGWAPSGLASGAAWLHPLLRLVYIAGYVANLPPLRSACWAGAILCTGLLYSAGLQAVLAG
;
A
#
# COMPACT_ATOMS: atom_id res chain seq x y z
N ALA A 1 -4.26 -26.17 9.31
CA ALA A 1 -4.90 -24.85 9.04
C ALA A 1 -3.89 -23.75 8.67
N TRP A 2 -2.68 -23.76 9.25
CA TRP A 2 -1.63 -22.75 9.02
C TRP A 2 -1.27 -22.53 7.54
N GLY A 3 -0.98 -23.60 6.79
CA GLY A 3 -0.55 -23.47 5.38
C GLY A 3 -1.60 -22.80 4.48
N LYS A 4 -2.89 -23.06 4.71
CA LYS A 4 -3.99 -22.36 4.01
C LYS A 4 -3.95 -20.85 4.30
N ARG A 5 -3.72 -20.45 5.56
CA ARG A 5 -3.62 -19.04 5.94
C ARG A 5 -2.39 -18.36 5.32
N ALA A 6 -1.25 -19.05 5.29
CA ALA A 6 -0.05 -18.52 4.62
C ALA A 6 -0.28 -18.31 3.12
N ASN A 7 -0.91 -19.28 2.43
CA ASN A 7 -1.23 -19.13 1.02
C ASN A 7 -2.21 -17.97 0.76
N TRP A 8 -3.27 -17.83 1.57
CA TRP A 8 -4.20 -16.71 1.46
C TRP A 8 -3.57 -15.35 1.74
N ALA A 9 -2.66 -15.27 2.72
CA ALA A 9 -1.91 -14.05 2.99
C ALA A 9 -1.01 -13.66 1.81
N HIS A 10 -0.41 -14.65 1.15
CA HIS A 10 0.42 -14.46 -0.04
C HIS A 10 -0.41 -13.94 -1.23
N GLN A 11 -1.51 -14.61 -1.57
CA GLN A 11 -2.39 -14.19 -2.67
C GLN A 11 -2.94 -12.77 -2.46
N ASN A 12 -3.41 -12.47 -1.25
CA ASN A 12 -3.89 -11.12 -0.94
C ASN A 12 -2.78 -10.05 -1.04
N SER A 13 -1.52 -10.43 -0.81
CA SER A 13 -0.39 -9.49 -0.95
C SER A 13 -0.06 -9.21 -2.40
N PHE A 14 -0.23 -10.19 -3.30
CA PHE A 14 -0.15 -9.93 -4.74
C PHE A 14 -1.29 -9.03 -5.23
N GLU A 15 -2.53 -9.27 -4.79
CA GLU A 15 -3.67 -8.40 -5.11
C GLU A 15 -3.45 -6.95 -4.62
N ALA A 16 -2.89 -6.78 -3.43
CA ALA A 16 -2.55 -5.45 -2.92
C ALA A 16 -1.40 -4.80 -3.71
N PHE A 17 -0.40 -5.59 -4.11
CA PHE A 17 0.75 -5.11 -4.89
C PHE A 17 0.33 -4.56 -6.25
N THR A 18 -0.60 -5.21 -6.96
CA THR A 18 -1.07 -4.73 -8.27
C THR A 18 -1.78 -3.39 -8.19
N LEU A 19 -2.31 -3.01 -7.01
CA LEU A 19 -2.89 -1.69 -6.75
C LEU A 19 -1.85 -0.67 -6.29
N HIS A 20 -0.93 -1.06 -5.42
CA HIS A 20 0.02 -0.13 -4.81
C HIS A 20 1.20 0.21 -5.73
N ALA A 21 1.71 -0.75 -6.50
CA ALA A 21 2.86 -0.51 -7.38
C ALA A 21 2.59 0.57 -8.44
N PRO A 22 1.44 0.58 -9.16
CA PRO A 22 1.14 1.66 -10.08
C PRO A 22 0.94 3.02 -9.37
N ALA A 23 0.42 3.04 -8.14
CA ALA A 23 0.30 4.28 -7.36
C ALA A 23 1.69 4.89 -7.05
N CYS A 24 2.66 4.05 -6.68
CA CYS A 24 4.05 4.47 -6.51
C CYS A 24 4.69 4.93 -7.83
N LEU A 25 4.43 4.23 -8.94
CA LEU A 25 4.94 4.64 -10.25
C LEU A 25 4.38 6.01 -10.68
N LEU A 26 3.08 6.25 -10.48
CA LEU A 26 2.49 7.57 -10.73
C LEU A 26 3.18 8.66 -9.90
N ALA A 27 3.42 8.40 -8.61
CA ALA A 27 4.15 9.32 -7.75
C ALA A 27 5.57 9.60 -8.27
N LEU A 28 6.29 8.58 -8.75
CA LEU A 28 7.63 8.76 -9.34
C LEU A 28 7.58 9.58 -10.64
N VAL A 29 6.58 9.37 -11.49
CA VAL A 29 6.40 10.13 -12.73
C VAL A 29 6.19 11.61 -12.44
N VAL A 30 5.29 11.97 -11.51
CA VAL A 30 5.05 13.39 -11.19
C VAL A 30 6.28 14.06 -10.58
N VAL A 31 7.07 13.32 -9.80
CA VAL A 31 8.36 13.79 -9.28
C VAL A 31 9.36 14.06 -10.40
N ALA A 32 9.44 13.18 -11.40
CA ALA A 32 10.31 13.38 -12.56
C ALA A 32 9.92 14.62 -13.38
N HIS A 33 8.66 15.05 -13.32
CA HIS A 33 8.16 16.27 -13.95
C HIS A 33 8.26 17.53 -13.06
N GLY A 34 8.99 17.47 -11.95
CA GLY A 34 9.29 18.62 -11.10
C GLY A 34 8.31 18.85 -9.95
N TRP A 35 7.37 17.95 -9.72
CA TRP A 35 6.45 18.04 -8.59
C TRP A 35 7.08 17.49 -7.31
N ALA A 36 7.03 18.24 -6.21
CA ALA A 36 7.56 17.79 -4.92
C ALA A 36 6.48 16.98 -4.15
N PRO A 37 6.73 15.71 -3.80
CA PRO A 37 5.75 14.91 -3.11
C PRO A 37 5.59 15.40 -1.66
N SER A 38 4.35 15.42 -1.17
CA SER A 38 4.10 15.73 0.24
C SER A 38 4.71 14.66 1.15
N GLY A 39 5.12 15.04 2.36
CA GLY A 39 5.62 14.08 3.35
C GLY A 39 4.62 12.95 3.66
N LEU A 40 3.32 13.24 3.54
CA LEU A 40 2.25 12.25 3.67
C LEU A 40 2.31 11.21 2.53
N ALA A 41 2.47 11.63 1.28
CA ALA A 41 2.56 10.73 0.13
C ALA A 41 3.82 9.86 0.21
N SER A 42 4.97 10.44 0.55
CA SER A 42 6.21 9.68 0.77
C SER A 42 6.08 8.70 1.93
N GLY A 43 5.45 9.11 3.04
CA GLY A 43 5.17 8.23 4.17
C GLY A 43 4.26 7.06 3.79
N ALA A 44 3.20 7.31 3.00
CA ALA A 44 2.28 6.28 2.54
C ALA A 44 2.97 5.22 1.65
N ALA A 45 3.91 5.63 0.79
CA ALA A 45 4.68 4.71 -0.06
C ALA A 45 5.51 3.71 0.75
N TRP A 46 6.10 4.15 1.85
CA TRP A 46 6.91 3.28 2.71
C TRP A 46 6.08 2.52 3.75
N LEU A 47 5.00 3.12 4.25
CA LEU A 47 4.15 2.51 5.26
C LEU A 47 3.38 1.30 4.72
N HIS A 48 2.92 1.34 3.47
CA HIS A 48 2.20 0.22 2.87
C HIS A 48 2.96 -1.12 2.94
N PRO A 49 4.19 -1.27 2.39
CA PRO A 49 4.91 -2.54 2.47
C PRO A 49 5.20 -2.98 3.91
N LEU A 50 5.43 -2.05 4.85
CA LEU A 50 5.56 -2.38 6.27
C LEU A 50 4.27 -2.98 6.85
N LEU A 51 3.11 -2.37 6.55
CA LEU A 51 1.80 -2.91 6.93
C LEU A 51 1.55 -4.28 6.30
N ARG A 52 2.05 -4.55 5.08
CA ARG A 52 1.95 -5.88 4.45
C ARG A 52 2.77 -6.94 5.19
N LEU A 53 3.97 -6.60 5.68
CA LEU A 53 4.78 -7.52 6.49
C LEU A 53 4.05 -7.89 7.79
N VAL A 54 3.50 -6.90 8.50
CA VAL A 54 2.72 -7.15 9.74
C VAL A 54 1.41 -7.88 9.43
N TYR A 55 0.75 -7.57 8.30
CA TYR A 55 -0.44 -8.28 7.83
C TYR A 55 -0.18 -9.78 7.66
N ILE A 56 0.92 -10.16 6.99
CA ILE A 56 1.28 -11.57 6.78
C ILE A 56 1.47 -12.27 8.13
N ALA A 57 2.21 -11.67 9.05
CA ALA A 57 2.39 -12.21 10.40
C ALA A 57 1.04 -12.39 11.14
N GLY A 58 0.19 -11.36 11.16
CA GLY A 58 -1.13 -11.42 11.78
C GLY A 58 -2.07 -12.44 11.14
N TYR A 59 -1.99 -12.61 9.82
CA TYR A 59 -2.79 -13.59 9.08
C TYR A 59 -2.38 -15.03 9.42
N VAL A 60 -1.07 -15.29 9.40
CA VAL A 60 -0.51 -16.61 9.72
C VAL A 60 -0.78 -17.00 11.17
N ALA A 61 -0.61 -16.04 12.10
CA ALA A 61 -0.90 -16.18 13.53
C ALA A 61 -2.40 -16.24 13.88
N ASN A 62 -3.29 -16.06 12.89
CA ASN A 62 -4.74 -16.03 13.07
C ASN A 62 -5.20 -14.97 14.08
N LEU A 63 -4.74 -13.72 13.88
CA LEU A 63 -5.13 -12.53 14.64
C LEU A 63 -6.03 -11.63 13.76
N PRO A 64 -7.36 -11.84 13.74
CA PRO A 64 -8.25 -11.13 12.81
C PRO A 64 -8.23 -9.61 12.92
N PRO A 65 -8.25 -8.99 14.12
CA PRO A 65 -8.23 -7.53 14.22
C PRO A 65 -6.96 -6.91 13.64
N LEU A 66 -5.80 -7.53 13.91
CA LEU A 66 -4.50 -7.04 13.44
C LEU A 66 -4.42 -7.06 11.91
N ARG A 67 -4.78 -8.18 11.28
CA ARG A 67 -4.76 -8.28 9.80
C ARG A 67 -5.77 -7.30 9.17
N SER A 68 -6.95 -7.11 9.77
CA SER A 68 -7.94 -6.17 9.22
C SER A 68 -7.47 -4.72 9.32
N ALA A 69 -6.87 -4.32 10.45
CA ALA A 69 -6.30 -3.00 10.62
C ALA A 69 -5.15 -2.74 9.63
N CYS A 70 -4.23 -3.70 9.46
CA CYS A 70 -3.14 -3.59 8.50
C CYS A 70 -3.64 -3.50 7.06
N TRP A 71 -4.67 -4.29 6.71
CA TRP A 71 -5.29 -4.25 5.39
C TRP A 71 -5.93 -2.88 5.10
N ALA A 72 -6.73 -2.35 6.03
CA ALA A 72 -7.38 -1.06 5.87
C ALA A 72 -6.35 0.08 5.77
N GLY A 73 -5.32 0.06 6.62
CA GLY A 73 -4.24 1.04 6.56
C GLY A 73 -3.45 0.98 5.25
N ALA A 74 -3.19 -0.22 4.73
CA ALA A 74 -2.53 -0.40 3.44
C ALA A 74 -3.38 0.17 2.29
N ILE A 75 -4.67 -0.15 2.23
CA ILE A 75 -5.58 0.42 1.22
C ILE A 75 -5.60 1.95 1.30
N LEU A 76 -5.64 2.52 2.51
CA LEU A 76 -5.56 3.97 2.70
C LEU A 76 -4.26 4.56 2.13
N CYS A 77 -3.11 3.94 2.38
CA CYS A 77 -1.82 4.38 1.83
C CYS A 77 -1.84 4.42 0.29
N THR A 78 -2.39 3.39 -0.34
CA THR A 78 -2.54 3.34 -1.79
C THR A 78 -3.47 4.44 -2.31
N GLY A 79 -4.60 4.67 -1.65
CA GLY A 79 -5.53 5.76 -1.99
C GLY A 79 -4.88 7.14 -1.86
N LEU A 80 -4.11 7.38 -0.80
CA LEU A 80 -3.37 8.63 -0.61
C LEU A 80 -2.38 8.89 -1.74
N LEU A 81 -1.61 7.88 -2.16
CA LEU A 81 -0.68 8.02 -3.28
C LEU A 81 -1.38 8.34 -4.60
N TYR A 82 -2.47 7.64 -4.92
CA TYR A 82 -3.25 7.96 -6.11
C TYR A 82 -3.83 9.37 -6.06
N SER A 83 -4.34 9.79 -4.91
CA SER A 83 -4.90 11.14 -4.74
C SER A 83 -3.84 12.23 -4.96
N ALA A 84 -2.66 12.07 -4.37
CA ALA A 84 -1.56 13.01 -4.51
C ALA A 84 -1.03 13.05 -5.95
N GLY A 85 -0.83 11.89 -6.56
CA GLY A 85 -0.39 11.79 -7.96
C GLY A 85 -1.40 12.39 -8.93
N LEU A 86 -2.69 12.13 -8.75
CA LEU A 86 -3.74 12.70 -9.59
C LEU A 86 -3.82 14.22 -9.44
N GLN A 87 -3.78 14.74 -8.20
CA GLN A 87 -3.74 16.19 -7.95
C GLN A 87 -2.56 16.85 -8.64
N ALA A 88 -1.38 16.23 -8.58
CA ALA A 88 -0.18 16.73 -9.26
C ALA A 88 -0.34 16.76 -10.78
N VAL A 89 -0.91 15.72 -11.38
CA VAL A 89 -1.19 15.66 -12.83
C VAL A 89 -2.20 16.72 -13.26
N LEU A 90 -3.23 16.98 -12.45
CA LEU A 90 -4.27 17.96 -12.78
C LEU A 90 -3.86 19.41 -12.55
N ALA A 91 -2.83 19.65 -11.73
CA ALA A 91 -2.34 20.99 -11.40
C ALA A 91 -1.24 21.48 -12.35
N GLY A 92 -0.64 20.59 -13.14
CA GLY A 92 0.33 20.91 -14.20
C GLY A 92 -0.36 21.19 -15.52
#